data_AF-A0A2D0BS57-F1
#
_entry.id   AF-A0A2D0BS57-F1
#
_cell.length_a   1.000
_cell.length_b   1.000
_cell.length_c   1.000
_cell.angle_alpha   90.00
_cell.angle_beta   90.00
_cell.angle_gamma   90.00
#
_symmetry.space_group_name_H-M   'P 1'
#
loop_
_entity.id
_entity.type
_entity.pdbx_description
1 polymer ?
#
loop_
_entity_poly.entity_id
_entity_poly.type
_entity_poly.pdbx_seq_one_letter_code
_entity_poly.pdbx_strand_id
1 'polypeptide(L)'
;MVQHNRDNVGKFERHIERKNEHYGNMNVDLSRTPMNVHYRDCGGLTYNQYLDKLVEDSKVSLRGLKKDAKVYDELIFDVNTYYFEKHGGYEFAKRFYEEAEKEIKWSKRCKDKSLVGTVKETVQQVSHSKKWKSPQAVNENGELKFNKRGKPVLIPSYSILQDQFFEHMRTAGFTGFDRGERGSTEENQTSLQYQISKDKERLAAIQEKIDTATQTFAEIQPVKLEIDEGTAIGKKSLTGKVQMSQADYSKLTELAKEGITSRKKIFDLENTVTSMHERIRSLEYKLTELSEKCKPYLEALKAAPLKVKEFIDNLLKPKEKPVIKLSRWDYEVNQQQAKENHRPKKKKEERER
;
A
#
# COMPACT_ATOMS: atom_id res chain seq x y z
N MET A 1 17.85 3.18 -12.33
CA MET A 1 19.13 3.90 -12.54
C MET A 1 19.13 4.41 -13.97
N VAL A 2 19.49 5.67 -14.16
CA VAL A 2 19.60 6.31 -15.48
C VAL A 2 21.08 6.55 -15.77
N GLN A 3 21.52 6.34 -17.01
CA GLN A 3 22.93 6.46 -17.37
C GLN A 3 23.17 7.57 -18.38
N HIS A 4 24.18 8.40 -18.11
CA HIS A 4 24.50 9.57 -18.92
C HIS A 4 25.93 9.50 -19.45
N ASN A 5 26.10 10.03 -20.66
CA ASN A 5 27.42 10.27 -21.24
C ASN A 5 27.76 11.76 -21.14
N ARG A 6 28.98 12.13 -21.53
CA ARG A 6 29.43 13.53 -21.47
C ARG A 6 28.58 14.47 -22.33
N ASP A 7 28.04 13.97 -23.44
CA ASP A 7 27.29 14.78 -24.40
C ASP A 7 25.88 15.13 -23.89
N ASN A 8 25.20 14.23 -23.16
CA ASN A 8 23.82 14.44 -22.71
C ASN A 8 23.69 14.95 -21.27
N VAL A 9 24.71 14.78 -20.42
CA VAL A 9 24.62 15.09 -18.98
C VAL A 9 24.27 16.56 -18.70
N GLY A 10 24.71 17.50 -19.55
CA GLY A 10 24.44 18.93 -19.35
C GLY A 10 22.94 19.28 -19.34
N LYS A 11 22.09 18.52 -20.05
CA LYS A 11 20.64 18.70 -19.98
C LYS A 11 20.10 18.34 -18.59
N PHE A 12 20.61 17.26 -18.00
CA PHE A 12 20.20 16.78 -16.68
C PHE A 12 20.75 17.66 -15.57
N GLU A 13 22.02 18.08 -15.68
CA GLU A 13 22.60 19.08 -14.78
C GLU A 13 21.74 20.33 -14.69
N ARG A 14 21.40 20.94 -15.83
CA ARG A 14 20.55 22.15 -15.82
C ARG A 14 19.16 21.90 -15.23
N HIS A 15 18.63 20.68 -15.36
CA HIS A 15 17.36 20.32 -14.74
C HIS A 15 17.48 20.19 -13.22
N ILE A 16 18.50 19.47 -12.73
CA ILE A 16 18.78 19.18 -11.32
C ILE A 16 19.14 20.46 -10.58
N GLU A 17 20.10 21.22 -11.14
CA GLU A 17 20.64 22.47 -10.57
C GLU A 17 19.73 23.69 -10.79
N ARG A 18 18.51 23.49 -11.29
CA ARG A 18 17.52 24.54 -11.57
C ARG A 18 18.03 25.72 -12.43
N LYS A 19 18.90 25.43 -13.41
CA LYS A 19 19.54 26.44 -14.29
C LYS A 19 18.70 26.85 -15.51
N ASN A 20 17.50 26.29 -15.71
CA ASN A 20 16.63 26.70 -16.82
C ASN A 20 15.75 27.87 -16.40
N GLU A 21 15.50 28.80 -17.32
CA GLU A 21 14.47 29.82 -17.12
C GLU A 21 13.05 29.24 -17.21
N HIS A 22 12.87 28.20 -18.02
CA HIS A 22 11.57 27.61 -18.31
C HIS A 22 11.60 26.08 -18.15
N TYR A 23 10.57 25.54 -17.50
CA TYR A 23 10.36 24.10 -17.33
C TYR A 23 9.01 23.71 -17.94
N GLY A 24 9.02 22.70 -18.82
CA GLY A 24 7.77 22.12 -19.36
C GLY A 24 6.99 21.31 -18.31
N ASN A 25 7.65 20.88 -17.22
CA ASN A 25 6.98 20.22 -16.11
C ASN A 25 6.31 21.28 -15.22
N MET A 26 4.98 21.35 -15.27
CA MET A 26 4.16 22.30 -14.50
C MET A 26 4.28 22.11 -12.97
N ASN A 27 4.78 20.96 -12.52
CA ASN A 27 5.00 20.70 -11.09
C ASN A 27 6.30 21.33 -10.56
N VAL A 28 7.11 21.96 -11.42
CA VAL A 28 8.30 22.69 -10.99
C VAL A 28 7.91 24.10 -10.56
N ASP A 29 7.94 24.34 -9.25
CA ASP A 29 7.77 25.67 -8.67
C ASP A 29 9.14 26.32 -8.46
N LEU A 30 9.49 27.26 -9.35
CA LEU A 30 10.78 27.96 -9.30
C LEU A 30 10.92 28.85 -8.07
N SER A 31 9.83 29.32 -7.46
CA SER A 31 9.89 30.13 -6.24
C SER A 31 10.44 29.36 -5.05
N ARG A 32 10.35 28.02 -5.09
CA ARG A 32 10.85 27.11 -4.06
C ARG A 32 12.27 26.60 -4.33
N THR A 33 12.89 27.00 -5.43
CA THR A 33 14.29 26.65 -5.75
C THR A 33 15.26 26.90 -4.60
N PRO A 34 15.18 28.02 -3.83
CA PRO A 34 16.04 28.24 -2.68
C PRO A 34 15.91 27.20 -1.55
N MET A 35 14.86 26.37 -1.57
CA MET A 35 14.67 25.27 -0.63
C MET A 35 15.33 23.96 -1.08
N ASN A 36 15.88 23.88 -2.29
CA ASN A 36 16.61 22.69 -2.72
C ASN A 36 17.86 22.51 -1.85
N VAL A 37 18.15 21.26 -1.51
CA VAL A 37 19.29 20.91 -0.67
C VAL A 37 20.32 20.17 -1.52
N HIS A 38 21.55 20.67 -1.49
CA HIS A 38 22.71 20.04 -2.09
C HIS A 38 23.60 19.53 -0.97
N TYR A 39 23.68 18.21 -0.80
CA TYR A 39 24.61 17.60 0.16
C TYR A 39 26.05 17.57 -0.38
N ARG A 40 26.19 17.65 -1.71
CA ARG A 40 27.44 17.78 -2.45
C ARG A 40 27.28 18.86 -3.50
N ASP A 41 28.29 19.70 -3.62
CA ASP A 41 28.37 20.74 -4.66
C ASP A 41 29.61 20.51 -5.53
N CYS A 42 29.52 20.94 -6.79
CA CYS A 42 30.62 20.91 -7.74
C CYS A 42 31.53 22.15 -7.65
N GLY A 43 31.34 23.02 -6.65
CA GLY A 43 32.12 24.25 -6.48
C GLY A 43 31.84 25.26 -7.60
N GLY A 44 30.60 25.33 -8.07
CA GLY A 44 30.21 26.17 -9.21
C GLY A 44 30.62 25.63 -10.60
N LEU A 45 31.29 24.48 -10.66
CA LEU A 45 31.61 23.81 -11.93
C LEU A 45 30.41 23.04 -12.48
N THR A 46 30.35 22.89 -13.80
CA THR A 46 29.48 21.88 -14.44
C THR A 46 29.94 20.47 -14.09
N TYR A 47 29.09 19.47 -14.21
CA TYR A 47 29.43 18.07 -13.93
C TYR A 47 30.59 17.59 -14.81
N ASN A 48 30.63 18.02 -16.08
CA ASN A 48 31.75 17.72 -16.99
C ASN A 48 33.05 18.40 -16.56
N GLN A 49 33.01 19.69 -16.16
CA GLN A 49 34.20 20.39 -15.65
C GLN A 49 34.69 19.79 -14.34
N TYR A 50 33.79 19.39 -13.45
CA TYR A 50 34.15 18.71 -12.22
C TYR A 50 34.77 17.33 -12.50
N LEU A 51 34.23 16.57 -13.45
CA LEU A 51 34.84 15.31 -13.89
C LEU A 51 36.25 15.54 -14.47
N ASP A 52 36.43 16.56 -15.32
CA ASP A 52 37.74 16.90 -15.89
C ASP A 52 38.74 17.27 -14.78
N LYS A 53 38.32 18.04 -13.76
CA LYS A 53 39.13 18.31 -12.56
C LYS A 53 39.51 17.03 -11.82
N LEU A 54 38.59 16.08 -11.64
CA LEU A 54 38.90 14.80 -10.99
C LEU A 54 39.90 13.96 -11.80
N VAL A 55 39.90 14.08 -13.14
CA VAL A 55 40.90 13.44 -14.01
C VAL A 55 42.26 14.12 -13.87
N GLU A 56 42.29 15.45 -13.87
CA GLU A 56 43.51 16.25 -13.66
C GLU A 56 44.15 15.97 -12.29
N ASP A 57 43.34 15.93 -11.23
CA ASP A 57 43.73 15.55 -9.87
C ASP A 57 44.13 14.06 -9.75
N SER A 58 44.08 13.28 -10.84
CA SER A 58 44.36 11.84 -10.86
C SER A 58 43.49 11.00 -9.91
N LYS A 59 42.31 11.51 -9.52
CA LYS A 59 41.34 10.81 -8.67
C LYS A 59 40.54 9.77 -9.47
N VAL A 60 40.31 10.03 -10.76
CA VAL A 60 39.65 9.12 -11.71
C VAL A 60 40.42 9.06 -13.04
N SER A 61 40.13 8.06 -13.87
CA SER A 61 40.73 7.93 -15.21
C SER A 61 39.66 7.57 -16.22
N LEU A 62 39.66 8.27 -17.36
CA LEU A 62 38.80 8.01 -18.51
C LEU A 62 39.55 7.28 -19.65
N ARG A 63 40.81 6.90 -19.43
CA ARG A 63 41.65 6.31 -20.47
C ARG A 63 41.04 5.02 -21.01
N GLY A 64 40.93 4.92 -22.33
CA GLY A 64 40.39 3.75 -23.03
C GLY A 64 38.85 3.70 -23.10
N LEU A 65 38.15 4.71 -22.55
CA LEU A 65 36.71 4.84 -22.76
C LEU A 65 36.42 5.40 -24.15
N LYS A 66 35.34 4.91 -24.76
CA LYS A 66 34.79 5.47 -26.01
C LYS A 66 34.15 6.84 -25.74
N LYS A 67 33.99 7.66 -26.78
CA LYS A 67 33.37 8.99 -26.68
C LYS A 67 31.93 8.92 -26.10
N ASP A 68 31.18 7.89 -26.47
CA ASP A 68 29.80 7.67 -26.06
C ASP A 68 29.67 6.92 -24.72
N ALA A 69 30.78 6.66 -24.03
CA ALA A 69 30.78 5.93 -22.78
C ALA A 69 29.87 6.58 -21.73
N LYS A 70 29.11 5.75 -21.03
CA LYS A 70 28.30 6.15 -19.88
C LYS A 70 29.24 6.33 -18.68
N VAL A 71 29.45 7.58 -18.30
CA VAL A 71 30.40 7.96 -17.24
C VAL A 71 29.70 8.50 -16.00
N TYR A 72 28.38 8.72 -16.06
CA TYR A 72 27.54 9.08 -14.93
C TYR A 72 26.40 8.08 -14.77
N ASP A 73 26.16 7.66 -13.54
CA ASP A 73 25.03 6.80 -13.14
C ASP A 73 24.12 7.60 -12.19
N GLU A 74 22.90 7.95 -12.58
CA GLU A 74 21.94 8.66 -11.74
C GLU A 74 21.01 7.68 -11.02
N LEU A 75 20.93 7.83 -9.70
CA LEU A 75 19.99 7.12 -8.84
C LEU A 75 19.00 8.11 -8.25
N ILE A 76 17.72 7.73 -8.30
CA ILE A 76 16.64 8.47 -7.66
C ILE A 76 16.27 7.67 -6.42
N PHE A 77 16.43 8.28 -5.26
CA PHE A 77 15.93 7.77 -3.98
C PHE A 77 14.70 8.58 -3.64
N ASP A 78 13.56 7.91 -3.50
CA ASP A 78 12.34 8.60 -3.10
C ASP A 78 11.34 7.64 -2.44
N VAL A 79 10.43 8.23 -1.67
CA VAL A 79 9.26 7.57 -1.09
C VAL A 79 8.05 8.47 -1.32
N ASN A 80 6.84 7.97 -1.07
CA ASN A 80 5.63 8.74 -1.31
C ASN A 80 5.63 10.05 -0.49
N THR A 81 5.29 11.18 -1.11
CA THR A 81 5.21 12.49 -0.44
C THR A 81 4.41 12.47 0.86
N TYR A 82 3.32 11.69 0.91
CA TYR A 82 2.50 11.53 2.11
C TYR A 82 3.30 11.02 3.33
N TYR A 83 4.31 10.19 3.09
CA TYR A 83 5.22 9.74 4.14
C TYR A 83 5.92 10.93 4.80
N PHE A 84 6.48 11.85 4.01
CA PHE A 84 7.15 13.03 4.55
C PHE A 84 6.16 13.95 5.27
N GLU A 85 5.00 14.22 4.67
CA GLU A 85 3.96 15.07 5.28
C GLU A 85 3.54 14.58 6.67
N LYS A 86 3.44 13.26 6.87
CA LYS A 86 3.08 12.67 8.17
C LYS A 86 4.17 12.71 9.22
N HIS A 87 5.44 12.87 8.84
CA HIS A 87 6.58 12.74 9.75
C HIS A 87 7.33 14.06 10.00
N GLY A 88 6.73 15.20 9.62
CA GLY A 88 7.31 16.54 9.86
C GLY A 88 7.71 17.28 8.58
N GLY A 89 7.31 16.78 7.42
CA GLY A 89 7.46 17.44 6.14
C GLY A 89 8.92 17.67 5.75
N TYR A 90 9.22 18.91 5.36
CA TYR A 90 10.50 19.30 4.76
C TYR A 90 11.72 18.98 5.62
N GLU A 91 11.70 19.30 6.92
CA GLU A 91 12.84 19.05 7.81
C GLU A 91 13.07 17.55 8.07
N PHE A 92 12.00 16.76 8.06
CA PHE A 92 12.13 15.30 8.13
C PHE A 92 12.70 14.74 6.81
N ALA A 93 12.25 15.24 5.67
CA ALA A 93 12.77 14.85 4.36
C ALA A 93 14.28 15.15 4.22
N LYS A 94 14.76 16.29 4.74
CA LYS A 94 16.20 16.58 4.79
C LYS A 94 16.99 15.48 5.49
N ARG A 95 16.63 15.18 6.74
CA ARG A 95 17.32 14.13 7.51
C ARG A 95 17.24 12.77 6.83
N PHE A 96 16.11 12.46 6.20
CA PHE A 96 15.95 11.22 5.44
C PHE A 96 16.94 11.12 4.28
N TYR A 97 17.06 12.15 3.45
CA TYR A 97 17.98 12.13 2.31
C TYR A 97 19.45 12.28 2.71
N GLU A 98 19.73 12.94 3.84
CA GLU A 98 21.06 12.97 4.45
C GLU A 98 21.48 11.58 4.93
N GLU A 99 20.60 10.82 5.58
CA GLU A 99 20.89 9.45 6.01
C GLU A 99 21.02 8.46 4.84
N ALA A 100 20.33 8.74 3.73
CA ALA A 100 20.42 7.95 2.51
C ALA A 100 21.81 8.02 1.84
N GLU A 101 22.73 8.87 2.32
CA GLU A 101 24.11 8.91 1.87
C GLU A 101 24.86 7.60 2.16
N LYS A 102 25.56 7.07 1.16
CA LYS A 102 26.34 5.83 1.31
C LYS A 102 27.83 6.11 1.30
N GLU A 103 28.51 5.64 2.35
CA GLU A 103 29.97 5.58 2.37
C GLU A 103 30.48 4.47 1.44
N ILE A 104 31.28 4.86 0.47
CA ILE A 104 32.14 3.97 -0.29
C ILE A 104 33.52 3.96 0.36
N LYS A 105 34.02 2.77 0.67
CA LYS A 105 35.32 2.56 1.31
C LYS A 105 36.41 2.21 0.30
N TRP A 106 37.67 2.47 0.65
CA TRP A 106 38.82 2.08 -0.15
C TRP A 106 38.92 0.56 -0.26
N SER A 107 38.98 0.07 -1.51
CA SER A 107 39.05 -1.37 -1.77
C SER A 107 40.43 -1.96 -1.45
N LYS A 108 40.51 -3.29 -1.35
CA LYS A 108 41.77 -4.04 -1.16
C LYS A 108 42.84 -3.74 -2.24
N ARG A 109 42.42 -3.21 -3.39
CA ARG A 109 43.29 -2.81 -4.52
C ARG A 109 43.83 -1.38 -4.40
N CYS A 110 43.54 -0.65 -3.32
CA CYS A 110 44.16 0.65 -3.06
C CYS A 110 45.70 0.51 -3.05
N LYS A 111 46.39 1.47 -3.68
CA LYS A 111 47.85 1.53 -3.71
C LYS A 111 48.40 1.83 -2.31
N ASP A 112 47.79 2.81 -1.63
CA ASP A 112 48.05 3.05 -0.22
C ASP A 112 47.28 2.05 0.63
N LYS A 113 48.02 1.19 1.35
CA LYS A 113 47.45 0.13 2.17
C LYS A 113 46.85 0.63 3.48
N SER A 114 47.30 1.78 3.98
CA SER A 114 46.77 2.38 5.22
C SER A 114 45.31 2.86 5.07
N LEU A 115 44.91 3.19 3.83
CA LEU A 115 43.56 3.65 3.53
C LEU A 115 42.56 2.51 3.35
N VAL A 116 42.97 1.25 3.16
CA VAL A 116 42.06 0.13 2.88
C VAL A 116 41.04 -0.04 4.02
N GLY A 117 39.74 0.01 3.69
CA GLY A 117 38.66 -0.09 4.68
C GLY A 117 38.23 1.26 5.29
N THR A 118 38.98 2.34 5.07
CA THR A 118 38.54 3.70 5.42
C THR A 118 37.59 4.26 4.36
N VAL A 119 36.80 5.28 4.72
CA VAL A 119 35.87 5.95 3.80
C VAL A 119 36.68 6.63 2.69
N LYS A 120 36.44 6.20 1.46
CA LYS A 120 37.03 6.77 0.25
C LYS A 120 36.24 7.97 -0.24
N GLU A 121 34.93 7.81 -0.30
CA GLU A 121 33.99 8.80 -0.80
C GLU A 121 32.62 8.48 -0.19
N THR A 122 31.91 9.47 0.34
CA THR A 122 30.49 9.30 0.64
C THR A 122 29.73 9.78 -0.57
N VAL A 123 28.97 8.88 -1.19
CA VAL A 123 28.24 9.15 -2.43
C VAL A 123 26.78 8.83 -2.24
N GLN A 124 25.92 9.68 -2.79
CA GLN A 124 24.53 9.37 -3.10
C GLN A 124 24.41 8.68 -4.47
N GLN A 125 25.55 8.42 -5.13
CA GLN A 125 25.65 7.96 -6.51
C GLN A 125 26.44 6.64 -6.59
N VAL A 126 25.78 5.54 -6.94
CA VAL A 126 26.44 4.24 -7.08
C VAL A 126 27.00 4.09 -8.48
N SER A 127 28.32 4.17 -8.63
CA SER A 127 29.01 3.83 -9.89
C SER A 127 28.96 2.32 -10.15
N HIS A 128 28.45 1.92 -11.33
CA HIS A 128 28.39 0.53 -11.78
C HIS A 128 29.79 -0.11 -12.00
N SER A 129 30.86 0.70 -12.06
CA SER A 129 32.24 0.27 -12.32
C SER A 129 32.83 -0.62 -11.21
N LYS A 130 32.36 -0.49 -9.97
CA LYS A 130 32.73 -1.44 -8.91
C LYS A 130 31.86 -2.67 -9.08
N LYS A 131 32.45 -3.75 -9.62
CA LYS A 131 31.85 -5.10 -9.62
C LYS A 131 31.46 -5.47 -8.19
N TRP A 132 30.21 -5.20 -7.81
CA TRP A 132 29.63 -5.63 -6.55
C TRP A 132 29.73 -7.14 -6.50
N LYS A 133 30.16 -7.69 -5.36
CA LYS A 133 30.13 -9.14 -5.15
C LYS A 133 28.66 -9.53 -5.07
N SER A 134 28.09 -9.90 -6.22
CA SER A 134 26.72 -10.39 -6.28
C SER A 134 26.70 -11.84 -5.78
N PRO A 135 25.98 -12.14 -4.69
CA PRO A 135 25.80 -13.49 -4.19
C PRO A 135 24.99 -14.34 -5.19
N GLN A 136 25.16 -15.65 -5.09
CA GLN A 136 24.41 -16.61 -5.89
C GLN A 136 22.97 -16.70 -5.36
N ALA A 137 21.99 -16.71 -6.27
CA ALA A 137 20.59 -16.85 -5.94
C ALA A 137 20.28 -18.28 -5.49
N VAL A 138 19.41 -18.42 -4.50
CA VAL A 138 18.90 -19.70 -4.01
C VAL A 138 17.42 -19.89 -4.39
N ASN A 139 16.96 -21.13 -4.50
CA ASN A 139 15.56 -21.49 -4.69
C ASN A 139 14.80 -21.48 -3.34
N GLU A 140 13.50 -21.78 -3.36
CA GLU A 140 12.63 -21.82 -2.17
C GLU A 140 13.10 -22.84 -1.11
N ASN A 141 13.90 -23.83 -1.51
CA ASN A 141 14.46 -24.87 -0.64
C ASN A 141 15.86 -24.49 -0.11
N GLY A 142 16.40 -23.32 -0.46
CA GLY A 142 17.72 -22.85 -0.06
C GLY A 142 18.89 -23.37 -0.92
N GLU A 143 18.62 -24.04 -2.04
CA GLU A 143 19.63 -24.59 -2.94
C GLU A 143 20.01 -23.59 -4.04
N LEU A 144 21.24 -23.66 -4.56
CA LEU A 144 21.73 -22.75 -5.60
C LEU A 144 20.91 -22.85 -6.89
N LYS A 145 20.46 -21.70 -7.39
CA LYS A 145 19.76 -21.60 -8.67
C LYS A 145 20.77 -21.56 -9.81
N PHE A 146 20.61 -22.43 -10.82
CA PHE A 146 21.45 -22.44 -12.02
C PHE A 146 20.64 -22.01 -13.24
N ASN A 147 21.30 -21.36 -14.20
CA ASN A 147 20.69 -21.04 -15.49
C ASN A 147 20.70 -22.25 -16.42
N LYS A 148 20.05 -22.14 -17.58
CA LYS A 148 20.00 -23.19 -18.62
C LYS A 148 21.38 -23.66 -19.12
N ARG A 149 22.45 -22.93 -18.80
CA ARG A 149 23.84 -23.22 -19.17
C ARG A 149 24.68 -23.76 -18.00
N GLY A 150 24.04 -24.14 -16.89
CA GLY A 150 24.71 -24.69 -15.70
C GLY A 150 25.55 -23.68 -14.90
N LYS A 151 25.39 -22.37 -15.13
CA LYS A 151 26.07 -21.34 -14.32
C LYS A 151 25.16 -20.88 -13.18
N PRO A 152 25.71 -20.63 -11.97
CA PRO A 152 24.93 -20.04 -10.88
C PRO A 152 24.28 -18.74 -11.31
N VAL A 153 22.99 -18.60 -11.03
CA VAL A 153 22.25 -17.36 -11.19
C VAL A 153 22.71 -16.43 -10.08
N LEU A 154 23.06 -15.20 -10.42
CA LEU A 154 23.50 -14.19 -9.47
C LEU A 154 22.33 -13.27 -9.10
N ILE A 155 22.25 -12.83 -7.85
CA ILE A 155 21.23 -11.88 -7.40
C ILE A 155 21.53 -10.52 -8.04
N PRO A 156 20.59 -9.90 -8.79
CA PRO A 156 20.83 -8.59 -9.38
C PRO A 156 21.26 -7.56 -8.31
N SER A 157 22.36 -6.83 -8.56
CA SER A 157 22.96 -5.92 -7.58
C SER A 157 21.99 -4.86 -7.05
N TYR A 158 21.03 -4.42 -7.86
CA TYR A 158 20.00 -3.45 -7.44
C TYR A 158 18.96 -4.05 -6.49
N SER A 159 18.67 -5.34 -6.58
CA SER A 159 17.79 -6.02 -5.62
C SER A 159 18.41 -6.00 -4.23
N ILE A 160 19.73 -6.22 -4.16
CA ILE A 160 20.51 -6.14 -2.92
C ILE A 160 20.51 -4.71 -2.39
N LEU A 161 20.65 -3.71 -3.28
CA LEU A 161 20.65 -2.31 -2.88
C LEU A 161 19.29 -1.90 -2.29
N GLN A 162 18.18 -2.36 -2.85
CA GLN A 162 16.84 -2.10 -2.29
C GLN A 162 16.70 -2.65 -0.88
N ASP A 163 17.18 -3.87 -0.64
CA ASP A 163 17.15 -4.49 0.68
C ASP A 163 18.06 -3.77 1.68
N GLN A 164 19.31 -3.50 1.28
CA GLN A 164 20.27 -2.81 2.13
C GLN A 164 19.82 -1.40 2.47
N PHE A 165 19.27 -0.67 1.50
CA PHE A 165 18.73 0.68 1.72
C PHE A 165 17.56 0.63 2.70
N PHE A 166 16.62 -0.30 2.50
CA PHE A 166 15.47 -0.46 3.40
C PHE A 166 15.92 -0.74 4.84
N GLU A 167 16.81 -1.71 5.04
CA GLU A 167 17.31 -2.05 6.39
C GLU A 167 18.14 -0.93 7.01
N HIS A 168 18.96 -0.23 6.21
CA HIS A 168 19.75 0.91 6.67
C HIS A 168 18.87 2.02 7.21
N MET A 169 17.90 2.48 6.40
CA MET A 169 16.98 3.55 6.79
C MET A 169 16.15 3.15 8.01
N ARG A 170 15.68 1.89 8.10
CA ARG A 170 14.99 1.39 9.29
C ARG A 170 15.85 1.39 10.54
N THR A 171 17.11 0.97 10.41
CA THR A 171 18.08 0.95 11.52
C THR A 171 18.38 2.36 12.01
N ALA A 172 18.41 3.34 11.10
CA ALA A 172 18.54 4.76 11.42
C ALA A 172 17.27 5.40 12.00
N GLY A 173 16.20 4.63 12.21
CA GLY A 173 14.96 5.09 12.85
C GLY A 173 13.89 5.61 11.88
N PHE A 174 14.11 5.54 10.57
CA PHE A 174 13.07 5.85 9.59
C PHE A 174 12.16 4.63 9.41
N THR A 175 10.95 4.72 9.95
CA THR A 175 9.94 3.63 9.90
C THR A 175 8.66 4.11 9.25
N GLY A 176 7.81 3.20 8.77
CA GLY A 176 6.51 3.56 8.18
C GLY A 176 6.51 3.67 6.65
N PHE A 177 7.55 3.16 6.01
CA PHE A 177 7.56 2.84 4.59
C PHE A 177 8.01 1.38 4.41
N ASP A 178 7.68 0.79 3.26
CA ASP A 178 8.00 -0.59 2.94
C ASP A 178 9.04 -0.69 1.82
N ARG A 179 9.77 -1.79 1.81
CA ARG A 179 10.54 -2.21 0.64
C ARG A 179 9.57 -2.45 -0.51
N GLY A 180 9.95 -2.06 -1.74
CA GLY A 180 9.21 -2.42 -2.95
C GLY A 180 9.04 -3.94 -3.09
N GLU A 181 8.25 -4.42 -4.04
CA GLU A 181 7.99 -5.86 -4.18
C GLU A 181 9.23 -6.66 -4.65
N ARG A 182 9.52 -7.80 -4.01
CA ARG A 182 10.62 -8.68 -4.39
C ARG A 182 10.27 -9.43 -5.66
N GLY A 183 11.12 -9.35 -6.68
CA GLY A 183 10.88 -10.01 -7.96
C GLY A 183 9.82 -9.32 -8.82
N SER A 184 9.49 -8.06 -8.51
CA SER A 184 8.59 -7.24 -9.32
C SER A 184 9.00 -7.28 -10.80
N THR A 185 8.01 -7.49 -11.66
CA THR A 185 8.13 -7.45 -13.12
C THR A 185 7.63 -6.12 -13.70
N GLU A 186 7.36 -5.13 -12.85
CA GLU A 186 6.89 -3.82 -13.28
C GLU A 186 7.94 -3.14 -14.16
N GLU A 187 7.47 -2.56 -15.26
CA GLU A 187 8.33 -1.78 -16.15
C GLU A 187 8.42 -0.33 -15.66
N ASN A 188 9.64 0.19 -15.59
CA ASN A 188 9.86 1.57 -15.18
C ASN A 188 9.28 2.54 -16.21
N GLN A 189 8.28 3.33 -15.79
CA GLN A 189 7.71 4.40 -16.60
C GLN A 189 8.54 5.68 -16.53
N THR A 190 8.57 6.46 -17.61
CA THR A 190 9.04 7.85 -17.54
C THR A 190 8.06 8.69 -16.72
N SER A 191 8.52 9.79 -16.12
CA SER A 191 7.65 10.68 -15.32
C SER A 191 6.42 11.15 -16.09
N LEU A 192 6.56 11.43 -17.40
CA LEU A 192 5.45 11.84 -18.26
C LEU A 192 4.44 10.69 -18.47
N GLN A 193 4.91 9.46 -18.74
CA GLN A 193 4.03 8.30 -18.88
C GLN A 193 3.27 8.01 -17.59
N TYR A 194 3.95 8.08 -16.45
CA TYR A 194 3.33 7.91 -15.14
C TYR A 194 2.27 8.98 -14.89
N GLN A 195 2.59 10.24 -15.16
CA GLN A 195 1.64 11.35 -15.02
C GLN A 195 0.39 11.15 -15.89
N ILE A 196 0.58 10.79 -17.18
CA ILE A 196 -0.53 10.49 -18.08
C ILE A 196 -1.40 9.34 -17.54
N SER A 197 -0.77 8.29 -16.99
CA SER A 197 -1.50 7.17 -16.39
C SER A 197 -2.36 7.64 -15.21
N LYS A 198 -1.80 8.44 -14.31
CA LYS A 198 -2.51 8.97 -13.14
C LYS A 198 -3.57 10.01 -13.50
N ASP A 199 -3.35 10.81 -14.52
CA ASP A 199 -4.34 11.75 -15.02
C ASP A 199 -5.53 11.02 -15.64
N LYS A 200 -5.32 9.90 -16.35
CA LYS A 200 -6.40 9.04 -16.85
C LYS A 200 -7.24 8.43 -15.71
N GLU A 201 -6.60 7.91 -14.67
CA GLU A 201 -7.30 7.40 -13.47
C GLU A 201 -8.15 8.51 -12.81
N ARG A 202 -7.58 9.71 -12.65
CA ARG A 202 -8.30 10.86 -12.08
C ARG A 202 -9.47 11.32 -12.96
N LEU A 203 -9.30 11.35 -14.28
CA LEU A 203 -10.37 11.70 -15.21
C LEU A 203 -11.53 10.70 -15.14
N ALA A 204 -11.25 9.39 -15.09
CA ALA A 204 -12.28 8.37 -14.94
C ALA A 204 -13.08 8.55 -13.64
N ALA A 205 -12.40 8.80 -12.52
CA ALA A 205 -13.05 9.05 -11.23
C ALA A 205 -13.89 10.34 -11.22
N ILE A 206 -13.44 11.39 -11.92
CA ILE A 206 -14.22 12.62 -12.07
C ILE A 206 -15.46 12.36 -12.94
N GLN A 207 -15.32 11.60 -14.03
CA GLN A 207 -16.43 11.26 -14.90
C GLN A 207 -17.51 10.47 -14.15
N GLU A 208 -17.12 9.48 -13.36
CA GLU A 208 -18.05 8.72 -12.51
C GLU A 208 -18.83 9.63 -11.54
N LYS A 209 -18.15 10.62 -10.94
CA LYS A 209 -18.80 11.61 -10.08
C LYS A 209 -19.77 12.52 -10.84
N ILE A 210 -19.40 12.94 -12.06
CA ILE A 210 -20.27 13.75 -12.92
C ILE A 210 -21.50 12.94 -13.33
N ASP A 211 -21.33 11.68 -13.72
CA ASP A 211 -22.42 10.80 -14.11
C ASP A 211 -23.38 10.58 -12.94
N THR A 212 -22.85 10.31 -11.74
CA THR A 212 -23.64 10.19 -10.51
C THR A 212 -24.40 11.48 -10.21
N ALA A 213 -23.73 12.64 -10.23
CA ALA A 213 -24.37 13.92 -9.98
C ALA A 213 -25.44 14.25 -11.04
N THR A 214 -25.21 13.87 -12.29
CA THR A 214 -26.16 14.07 -13.39
C THR A 214 -27.39 13.19 -13.22
N GLN A 215 -27.22 11.92 -12.82
CA GLN A 215 -28.33 11.02 -12.50
C GLN A 215 -29.15 11.55 -11.32
N THR A 216 -28.49 11.92 -10.23
CA THR A 216 -29.16 12.53 -9.06
C THR A 216 -29.90 13.81 -9.44
N PHE A 217 -29.30 14.66 -10.29
CA PHE A 217 -29.95 15.86 -10.77
C PHE A 217 -31.20 15.54 -11.61
N ALA A 218 -31.12 14.56 -12.52
CA ALA A 218 -32.24 14.14 -13.35
C ALA A 218 -33.41 13.57 -12.52
N GLU A 219 -33.14 12.90 -11.41
CA GLU A 219 -34.16 12.41 -10.47
C GLU A 219 -34.84 13.55 -9.68
N ILE A 220 -34.09 14.56 -9.27
CA ILE A 220 -34.58 15.65 -8.42
C ILE A 220 -35.21 16.80 -9.23
N GLN A 221 -34.76 17.02 -10.47
CA GLN A 221 -35.20 18.14 -11.30
C GLN A 221 -36.72 18.20 -11.51
N PRO A 222 -37.43 17.10 -11.80
CA PRO A 222 -38.89 17.12 -11.96
C PRO A 222 -39.62 17.55 -10.68
N VAL A 223 -39.19 17.01 -9.52
CA VAL A 223 -39.76 17.37 -8.22
C VAL A 223 -39.56 18.86 -7.93
N LYS A 224 -38.39 19.40 -8.27
CA LYS A 224 -38.11 20.83 -8.10
C LYS A 224 -38.98 21.70 -9.00
N LEU A 225 -39.17 21.32 -10.26
CA LEU A 225 -40.07 22.01 -11.19
C LEU A 225 -41.52 21.99 -10.68
N GLU A 226 -41.98 20.86 -10.15
CA GLU A 226 -43.32 20.73 -9.59
C GLU A 226 -43.51 21.59 -8.32
N ILE A 227 -42.48 21.69 -7.47
CA ILE A 227 -42.46 22.64 -6.34
C ILE A 227 -42.56 24.08 -6.85
N ASP A 228 -41.76 24.46 -7.85
CA ASP A 228 -41.75 25.82 -8.39
C ASP A 228 -43.12 26.19 -9.01
N GLU A 229 -43.73 25.28 -9.77
CA GLU A 229 -45.09 25.43 -10.28
C GLU A 229 -46.12 25.56 -9.15
N GLY A 230 -46.03 24.72 -8.12
CA GLY A 230 -46.90 24.79 -6.94
C GLY A 230 -46.79 26.11 -6.20
N THR A 231 -45.60 26.70 -6.07
CA THR A 231 -45.40 28.02 -5.44
C THR A 231 -45.87 29.19 -6.30
N ALA A 232 -46.04 28.99 -7.61
CA ALA A 232 -46.60 30.00 -8.51
C ALA A 232 -48.12 30.13 -8.37
N ILE A 233 -48.80 29.06 -7.94
CA ILE A 233 -50.25 29.03 -7.72
C ILE A 233 -50.63 29.95 -6.56
N GLY A 234 -51.64 30.80 -6.76
CA GLY A 234 -52.17 31.68 -5.70
C GLY A 234 -51.35 32.94 -5.42
N LYS A 235 -50.45 33.36 -6.33
CA LYS A 235 -49.75 34.65 -6.23
C LYS A 235 -50.75 35.83 -6.19
N LYS A 236 -50.51 36.79 -5.30
CA LYS A 236 -51.35 37.99 -5.16
C LYS A 236 -51.37 38.78 -6.47
N SER A 237 -52.57 39.16 -6.92
CA SER A 237 -52.71 40.15 -7.99
C SER A 237 -52.20 41.52 -7.54
N LEU A 238 -52.01 42.45 -8.49
CA LEU A 238 -51.58 43.83 -8.23
C LEU A 238 -52.48 44.58 -7.21
N THR A 239 -53.71 44.11 -7.00
CA THR A 239 -54.66 44.65 -6.01
C THR A 239 -54.59 43.96 -4.64
N GLY A 240 -53.64 43.06 -4.43
CA GLY A 240 -53.44 42.30 -3.19
C GLY A 240 -54.39 41.11 -3.00
N LYS A 241 -55.40 40.94 -3.85
CA LYS A 241 -56.33 39.80 -3.83
C LYS A 241 -55.68 38.57 -4.46
N VAL A 242 -55.83 37.42 -3.80
CA VAL A 242 -55.46 36.11 -4.36
C VAL A 242 -56.60 35.64 -5.24
N GLN A 243 -56.31 35.36 -6.51
CA GLN A 243 -57.24 34.74 -7.45
C GLN A 243 -56.59 33.47 -7.97
N MET A 244 -57.39 32.43 -8.16
CA MET A 244 -56.92 31.11 -8.59
C MET A 244 -57.89 30.54 -9.61
N SER A 245 -57.37 29.89 -10.65
CA SER A 245 -58.22 29.22 -11.63
C SER A 245 -58.79 27.92 -11.04
N GLN A 246 -59.88 27.41 -11.63
CA GLN A 246 -60.43 26.12 -11.23
C GLN A 246 -59.42 24.98 -11.41
N ALA A 247 -58.60 25.05 -12.46
CA ALA A 247 -57.55 24.07 -12.73
C ALA A 247 -56.47 24.08 -11.64
N ASP A 248 -56.02 25.27 -11.23
CA ASP A 248 -55.05 25.43 -10.14
C ASP A 248 -55.60 24.95 -8.80
N TYR A 249 -56.88 25.20 -8.50
CA TYR A 249 -57.53 24.70 -7.28
C TYR A 249 -57.57 23.17 -7.23
N SER A 250 -57.94 22.53 -8.36
CA SER A 250 -57.94 21.07 -8.47
C SER A 250 -56.52 20.50 -8.30
N LYS A 251 -55.53 21.08 -8.99
CA LYS A 251 -54.11 20.66 -8.87
C LYS A 251 -53.60 20.79 -7.44
N LEU A 252 -53.86 21.92 -6.76
CA LEU A 252 -53.47 22.13 -5.37
C LEU A 252 -54.12 21.11 -4.42
N THR A 253 -55.39 20.78 -4.65
CA THR A 253 -56.12 19.79 -3.85
C THR A 253 -55.55 18.38 -4.02
N GLU A 254 -55.17 17.99 -5.24
CA GLU A 254 -54.52 16.71 -5.51
C GLU A 254 -53.13 16.63 -4.86
N LEU A 255 -52.28 17.64 -5.06
CA LEU A 255 -50.96 17.72 -4.43
C LEU A 255 -51.04 17.68 -2.89
N ALA A 256 -52.05 18.33 -2.29
CA ALA A 256 -52.26 18.29 -0.84
C ALA A 256 -52.64 16.88 -0.34
N LYS A 257 -53.50 16.15 -1.07
CA LYS A 257 -53.87 14.76 -0.75
C LYS A 257 -52.67 13.82 -0.87
N GLU A 258 -51.88 13.99 -1.92
CA GLU A 258 -50.65 13.23 -2.12
C GLU A 258 -49.65 13.52 -1.00
N GLY A 259 -49.43 14.79 -0.66
CA GLY A 259 -48.53 15.21 0.42
C GLY A 259 -48.91 14.67 1.80
N ILE A 260 -50.20 14.53 2.12
CA ILE A 260 -50.64 13.91 3.38
C ILE A 260 -50.36 12.40 3.35
N THR A 261 -50.61 11.74 2.22
CA THR A 261 -50.42 10.29 2.07
C THR A 261 -48.94 9.92 2.08
N SER A 262 -48.08 10.73 1.44
CA SER A 262 -46.65 10.49 1.35
C SER A 262 -45.94 10.62 2.70
N ARG A 263 -46.41 11.49 3.61
CA ARG A 263 -45.81 11.65 4.96
C ARG A 263 -45.69 10.34 5.74
N LYS A 264 -46.74 9.51 5.74
CA LYS A 264 -46.71 8.21 6.41
C LYS A 264 -45.67 7.29 5.76
N LYS A 265 -45.66 7.24 4.43
CA LYS A 265 -44.71 6.41 3.68
C LYS A 265 -43.26 6.86 3.88
N ILE A 266 -43.01 8.17 3.94
CA ILE A 266 -41.69 8.74 4.25
C ILE A 266 -41.26 8.31 5.65
N PHE A 267 -42.13 8.45 6.66
CA PHE A 267 -41.83 8.01 8.02
C PHE A 267 -41.48 6.51 8.10
N ASP A 268 -42.24 5.66 7.41
CA ASP A 268 -41.98 4.20 7.38
C ASP A 268 -40.64 3.88 6.68
N LEU A 269 -40.31 4.59 5.61
CA LEU A 269 -39.04 4.46 4.90
C LEU A 269 -37.86 4.95 5.74
N GLU A 270 -37.97 6.11 6.38
CA GLU A 270 -36.94 6.68 7.27
C GLU A 270 -36.60 5.73 8.43
N ASN A 271 -37.61 5.13 9.06
CA ASN A 271 -37.43 4.13 10.11
C ASN A 271 -36.73 2.87 9.58
N THR A 272 -37.12 2.41 8.39
CA THR A 272 -36.50 1.24 7.75
C THR A 272 -35.03 1.51 7.43
N VAL A 273 -34.73 2.67 6.85
CA VAL A 273 -33.36 3.11 6.54
C VAL A 273 -32.52 3.21 7.80
N THR A 274 -33.06 3.78 8.89
CA THR A 274 -32.37 3.88 10.18
C THR A 274 -32.03 2.49 10.73
N SER A 275 -32.99 1.56 10.73
CA SER A 275 -32.78 0.18 11.17
C SER A 275 -31.72 -0.56 10.33
N MET A 276 -31.74 -0.36 9.01
CA MET A 276 -30.73 -0.96 8.13
C MET A 276 -29.33 -0.42 8.41
N HIS A 277 -29.18 0.89 8.61
CA HIS A 277 -27.89 1.49 8.98
C HIS A 277 -27.34 0.93 10.30
N GLU A 278 -28.18 0.75 11.32
CA GLU A 278 -27.77 0.14 12.59
C GLU A 278 -27.29 -1.31 12.40
N ARG A 279 -27.98 -2.08 11.56
CA ARG A 279 -27.59 -3.45 11.22
C ARG A 279 -26.26 -3.48 10.46
N ILE A 280 -26.06 -2.59 9.49
CA ILE A 280 -24.79 -2.47 8.75
C ILE A 280 -23.66 -2.15 9.72
N ARG A 281 -23.82 -1.13 10.56
CA ARG A 281 -22.82 -0.76 11.57
C ARG A 281 -22.49 -1.93 12.52
N SER A 282 -23.49 -2.70 12.94
CA SER A 282 -23.27 -3.89 13.77
C SER A 282 -22.49 -4.98 13.03
N LEU A 283 -22.77 -5.19 11.73
CA LEU A 283 -22.04 -6.16 10.92
C LEU A 283 -20.60 -5.73 10.65
N GLU A 284 -20.38 -4.45 10.34
CA GLU A 284 -19.04 -3.87 10.18
C GLU A 284 -18.21 -4.07 11.44
N TYR A 285 -18.77 -3.77 12.63
CA TYR A 285 -18.10 -4.02 13.90
C TYR A 285 -17.72 -5.49 14.08
N LYS A 286 -18.66 -6.41 13.83
CA LYS A 286 -18.40 -7.86 13.94
C LYS A 286 -17.34 -8.33 12.94
N LEU A 287 -17.31 -7.76 11.74
CA LEU A 287 -16.32 -8.08 10.71
C LEU A 287 -14.93 -7.60 11.13
N THR A 288 -14.81 -6.38 11.66
CA THR A 288 -13.56 -5.86 12.21
C THR A 288 -13.07 -6.71 13.38
N GLU A 289 -13.97 -7.05 14.32
CA GLU A 289 -13.64 -7.90 15.46
C GLU A 289 -13.12 -9.28 15.02
N LEU A 290 -13.78 -9.89 14.04
CA LEU A 290 -13.35 -11.17 13.46
C LEU A 290 -12.00 -11.04 12.74
N SER A 291 -11.81 -9.96 11.98
CA SER A 291 -10.55 -9.69 11.28
C SER A 291 -9.36 -9.57 12.24
N GLU A 292 -9.52 -8.83 13.34
CA GLU A 292 -8.50 -8.71 14.40
C GLU A 292 -8.22 -10.06 15.07
N LYS A 293 -9.25 -10.84 15.41
CA LYS A 293 -9.08 -12.20 15.97
C LYS A 293 -8.35 -13.13 15.00
N CYS A 294 -8.60 -13.00 13.71
CA CYS A 294 -7.96 -13.81 12.67
C CYS A 294 -6.54 -13.35 12.31
N LYS A 295 -6.14 -12.13 12.67
CA LYS A 295 -4.86 -11.52 12.28
C LYS A 295 -3.62 -12.37 12.59
N PRO A 296 -3.45 -12.94 13.80
CA PRO A 296 -2.28 -13.77 14.10
C PRO A 296 -2.19 -15.03 13.22
N TYR A 297 -3.33 -15.61 12.87
CA TYR A 297 -3.40 -16.78 12.00
C TYR A 297 -3.04 -16.43 10.55
N LEU A 298 -3.53 -15.28 10.07
CA LEU A 298 -3.19 -14.77 8.73
C LEU A 298 -1.71 -14.40 8.62
N GLU A 299 -1.14 -13.79 9.66
CA GLU A 299 0.29 -13.48 9.74
C GLU A 299 1.14 -14.75 9.75
N ALA A 300 0.75 -15.76 10.54
CA ALA A 300 1.42 -17.06 10.53
C ALA A 300 1.35 -17.74 9.15
N LEU A 301 0.18 -17.69 8.49
CA LEU A 301 -0.01 -18.25 7.16
C LEU A 301 0.86 -17.54 6.11
N LYS A 302 1.01 -16.21 6.19
CA LYS A 302 1.92 -15.44 5.32
C LYS A 302 3.38 -15.78 5.58
N ALA A 303 3.77 -15.93 6.84
CA ALA A 303 5.16 -16.17 7.23
C ALA A 303 5.64 -17.59 6.92
N ALA A 304 4.77 -18.61 7.08
CA ALA A 304 5.14 -20.01 6.94
C ALA A 304 3.97 -20.89 6.45
N PRO A 305 3.50 -20.72 5.20
CA PRO A 305 2.27 -21.33 4.72
C PRO A 305 2.27 -22.87 4.80
N LEU A 306 3.39 -23.51 4.46
CA LEU A 306 3.51 -24.98 4.49
C LEU A 306 3.47 -25.54 5.92
N LYS A 307 4.13 -24.88 6.88
CA LYS A 307 4.14 -25.30 8.29
C LYS A 307 2.78 -25.11 8.94
N VAL A 308 2.10 -24.00 8.62
CA VAL A 308 0.74 -23.75 9.11
C VAL A 308 -0.25 -24.77 8.55
N LYS A 309 -0.14 -25.10 7.25
CA LYS A 309 -0.95 -26.16 6.64
C LYS A 309 -0.74 -27.51 7.33
N GLU A 310 0.52 -27.93 7.50
CA GLU A 310 0.84 -29.19 8.18
C GLU A 310 0.34 -29.23 9.63
N PHE A 311 0.44 -28.11 10.35
CA PHE A 311 -0.10 -27.97 11.70
C PHE A 311 -1.63 -28.12 11.75
N ILE A 312 -2.35 -27.45 10.84
CA ILE A 312 -3.81 -27.54 10.74
C ILE A 312 -4.24 -28.95 10.34
N ASP A 313 -3.59 -29.54 9.33
CA ASP A 313 -3.89 -30.90 8.87
C ASP A 313 -3.68 -31.92 9.99
N ASN A 314 -2.65 -31.74 10.84
CA ASN A 314 -2.42 -32.59 12.00
C ASN A 314 -3.44 -32.38 13.14
N LEU A 315 -3.91 -31.16 13.37
CA LEU A 315 -4.95 -30.86 14.35
C LEU A 315 -6.32 -31.44 13.96
N LEU A 316 -6.63 -31.42 12.67
CA LEU A 316 -7.92 -31.87 12.13
C LEU A 316 -7.95 -33.38 11.85
N LYS A 317 -6.86 -34.11 12.08
CA LYS A 317 -6.86 -35.58 11.98
C LYS A 317 -7.86 -36.17 13.00
N PRO A 318 -8.80 -37.04 12.57
CA PRO A 318 -9.72 -37.68 13.48
C PRO A 318 -8.92 -38.55 14.48
N LYS A 319 -9.11 -38.29 15.79
CA LYS A 319 -8.47 -39.11 16.83
C LYS A 319 -9.12 -40.48 16.87
N GLU A 320 -8.38 -41.54 16.58
CA GLU A 320 -8.84 -42.91 16.83
C GLU A 320 -9.12 -43.08 18.34
N LYS A 321 -10.31 -43.60 18.67
CA LYS A 321 -10.64 -43.93 20.06
C LYS A 321 -9.79 -45.14 20.48
N PRO A 322 -9.11 -45.11 21.64
CA PRO A 322 -8.33 -46.25 22.09
C PRO A 322 -9.27 -47.43 22.34
N VAL A 323 -8.99 -48.56 21.69
CA VAL A 323 -9.65 -49.84 21.95
C VAL A 323 -9.17 -50.32 23.32
N ILE A 324 -10.01 -50.15 24.34
CA ILE A 324 -9.78 -50.70 25.68
C ILE A 324 -9.95 -52.23 25.58
N LYS A 325 -8.84 -52.99 25.65
CA LYS A 325 -8.91 -54.43 25.88
C LYS A 325 -9.17 -54.66 27.37
N LEU A 326 -10.42 -54.90 27.75
CA LEU A 326 -10.76 -55.36 29.11
C LEU A 326 -10.03 -56.67 29.40
N SER A 327 -9.45 -56.78 30.59
CA SER A 327 -8.79 -58.00 31.02
C SER A 327 -9.82 -59.05 31.47
N ARG A 328 -9.46 -60.33 31.43
CA ARG A 328 -10.33 -61.45 31.86
C ARG A 328 -10.82 -61.30 33.31
N TRP A 329 -10.02 -60.66 34.15
CA TRP A 329 -10.38 -60.32 35.54
C TRP A 329 -11.56 -59.34 35.61
N ASP A 330 -11.62 -58.36 34.71
CA ASP A 330 -12.72 -57.35 34.68
C ASP A 330 -14.07 -57.97 34.27
N TYR A 331 -14.04 -59.08 33.52
CA TYR A 331 -15.23 -59.83 33.14
C TYR A 331 -15.75 -60.72 34.29
N GLU A 332 -14.85 -61.32 35.07
CA GLU A 332 -15.20 -62.20 36.19
C GLU A 332 -15.76 -61.42 37.39
N VAL A 333 -15.22 -60.23 37.69
CA VAL A 333 -15.73 -59.34 38.74
C VAL A 333 -17.14 -58.83 38.42
N ASN A 334 -17.41 -58.46 37.17
CA ASN A 334 -18.74 -58.02 36.73
C ASN A 334 -19.79 -59.13 36.82
N GLN A 335 -19.42 -60.38 36.53
CA GLN A 335 -20.33 -61.53 36.63
C GLN A 335 -20.69 -61.88 38.09
N GLN A 336 -19.78 -61.66 39.04
CA GLN A 336 -20.08 -61.85 40.47
C GLN A 336 -21.03 -60.78 41.02
N GLN A 337 -20.82 -59.50 40.66
CA GLN A 337 -21.71 -58.41 41.06
C GLN A 337 -23.13 -58.54 40.47
N ALA A 338 -23.24 -59.06 39.24
CA ALA A 338 -24.54 -59.31 38.61
C ALA A 338 -25.35 -60.41 39.34
N LYS A 339 -24.67 -61.41 39.93
CA LYS A 339 -25.32 -62.50 40.69
C LYS A 339 -25.76 -62.05 42.09
N GLU A 340 -25.03 -61.15 42.75
CA GLU A 340 -25.46 -60.57 44.04
C GLU A 340 -26.72 -59.69 43.89
N ASN A 341 -26.84 -58.97 42.77
CA ASN A 341 -27.96 -58.06 42.52
C ASN A 341 -29.28 -58.77 42.14
N HIS A 342 -29.29 -60.08 41.90
CA HIS A 342 -30.49 -60.85 41.53
C HIS A 342 -31.11 -61.66 42.68
N ARG A 343 -30.72 -61.39 43.95
CA ARG A 343 -31.33 -62.06 45.11
C ARG A 343 -32.73 -61.46 45.39
N PRO A 344 -33.83 -62.24 45.31
CA PRO A 344 -35.18 -61.69 45.39
C PRO A 344 -35.52 -61.22 46.82
N LYS A 345 -36.01 -59.98 46.95
CA LYS A 345 -36.49 -59.42 48.21
C LYS A 345 -37.84 -60.04 48.60
N LYS A 346 -37.94 -60.59 49.82
CA LYS A 346 -39.16 -61.16 50.40
C LYS A 346 -40.26 -60.08 50.58
N LYS A 347 -41.49 -60.41 50.16
CA LYS A 347 -42.73 -59.64 50.40
C LYS A 347 -42.96 -59.44 51.90
N LYS A 348 -43.38 -58.22 52.29
CA LYS A 348 -43.94 -57.93 53.63
C LYS A 348 -45.39 -57.49 53.45
N GLU A 349 -46.32 -58.29 53.98
CA GLU A 349 -47.75 -58.00 54.14
C GLU A 349 -47.95 -57.10 55.37
N GLU A 350 -48.87 -56.13 55.28
CA GLU A 350 -49.60 -55.52 56.41
C GLU A 350 -50.70 -54.60 55.81
N ARG A 351 -51.97 -55.01 55.78
CA ARG A 351 -53.03 -55.07 56.83
C ARG A 351 -53.84 -53.77 56.96
N GLU A 352 -55.14 -53.98 56.85
CA GLU A 352 -56.28 -53.05 56.87
C GLU A 352 -56.31 -52.07 58.05
N ARG A 353 -56.80 -50.85 57.80
CA ARG A 353 -58.12 -50.37 58.24
C ARG A 353 -58.54 -49.11 57.47
#